data_AF-A0A484YRD0-F1
#
_entry.id   AF-A0A484YRD0-F1
#
_cell.length_a   1.000
_cell.length_b   1.000
_cell.length_c   1.000
_cell.angle_alpha   90.00
_cell.angle_beta   90.00
_cell.angle_gamma   90.00
#
_symmetry.space_group_name_H-M   'P 1'
#
loop_
_entity.id
_entity.type
_entity.pdbx_description
1 polymer ?
#
loop_
_entity_poly.entity_id
_entity_poly.type
_entity_poly.pdbx_seq_one_letter_code
_entity_poly.pdbx_strand_id
1 'polypeptide(L)' 'MKKTKIVCTIGPKTESEEMLSKMLDAGMNVMRLNFSHGDYAEHGQRIQNLRNVMSKTGKKAAILLDTKGPEIRTIKLEGG' A
#
# COMPACT_ATOMS: atom_id res chain seq x y z
N MET A 1 -12.53 22.24 0.77
CA MET A 1 -11.98 21.08 0.03
C MET A 1 -10.49 21.01 0.24
N LYS A 2 -9.94 19.85 0.66
CA LYS A 2 -8.48 19.67 0.73
C LYS A 2 -7.87 19.63 -0.67
N LYS A 3 -6.74 20.31 -0.88
CA LYS A 3 -5.97 20.25 -2.14
C LYS A 3 -4.85 19.21 -2.08
N THR A 4 -4.20 19.09 -0.91
CA THR A 4 -3.13 18.13 -0.65
C THR A 4 -3.62 16.69 -0.76
N LYS A 5 -2.82 15.86 -1.42
CA LYS A 5 -3.08 14.43 -1.62
C LYS A 5 -2.43 13.60 -0.53
N ILE A 6 -3.05 12.49 -0.15
CA ILE A 6 -2.59 11.61 0.92
C ILE A 6 -2.11 10.29 0.32
N VAL A 7 -0.88 9.92 0.65
CA VAL A 7 -0.29 8.61 0.34
C VAL A 7 -0.44 7.71 1.57
N CYS A 8 -0.97 6.51 1.40
CA CYS A 8 -1.13 5.53 2.48
C CYS A 8 -0.38 4.25 2.14
N THR A 9 0.46 3.77 3.05
CA THR A 9 1.12 2.46 2.91
C THR A 9 0.13 1.37 3.26
N ILE A 10 -0.07 0.41 2.35
CA ILE A 10 -1.01 -0.69 2.54
C ILE A 10 -0.25 -1.95 2.96
N GLY A 11 -0.73 -2.59 4.02
CA GLY A 11 -0.24 -3.89 4.48
C GLY A 11 -1.39 -4.83 4.85
N PRO A 12 -1.10 -5.96 5.53
CA PRO A 12 -2.06 -7.04 5.77
C PRO A 12 -3.35 -6.61 6.49
N LYS A 13 -3.29 -5.60 7.37
CA LYS A 13 -4.47 -5.10 8.11
C LYS A 13 -5.38 -4.19 7.28
N THR A 14 -4.94 -3.74 6.12
CA THR A 14 -5.60 -2.70 5.31
C THR A 14 -5.77 -3.08 3.85
N GLU A 15 -5.49 -4.33 3.47
CA GLU A 15 -5.51 -4.77 2.07
C GLU A 15 -6.88 -5.26 1.57
N SER A 16 -7.84 -5.48 2.47
CA SER A 16 -9.20 -5.88 2.10
C SER A 16 -9.92 -4.77 1.34
N GLU A 17 -10.80 -5.14 0.41
CA GLU A 17 -11.61 -4.17 -0.34
C GLU A 17 -12.45 -3.27 0.57
N GLU A 18 -12.96 -3.82 1.67
CA GLU A 18 -13.72 -3.07 2.68
C GLU A 18 -12.87 -1.95 3.31
N MET A 19 -11.65 -2.29 3.74
CA MET A 19 -10.74 -1.32 4.34
C MET A 19 -10.26 -0.29 3.32
N LEU A 20 -9.94 -0.72 2.09
CA LEU A 20 -9.55 0.19 1.01
C LEU A 20 -10.68 1.18 0.68
N SER A 21 -11.94 0.73 0.64
CA SER A 21 -13.09 1.62 0.43
C SER A 21 -13.20 2.67 1.54
N LYS A 22 -13.12 2.24 2.81
CA LYS A 22 -13.11 3.13 3.98
C LYS A 22 -11.94 4.13 3.94
N MET A 23 -10.75 3.70 3.51
CA MET A 23 -9.59 4.57 3.37
C MET A 23 -9.77 5.61 2.25
N LEU A 24 -10.38 5.24 1.13
CA LEU A 24 -10.71 6.20 0.07
C LEU A 24 -11.73 7.23 0.55
N ASP A 25 -12.74 6.83 1.33
CA ASP A 25 -13.70 7.75 1.96
C ASP A 25 -13.03 8.69 2.97
N ALA A 26 -12.11 8.16 3.77
CA ALA A 26 -11.32 8.95 4.72
C ALA A 26 -10.32 9.90 4.04
N GLY A 27 -10.08 9.74 2.74
CA GLY A 27 -9.31 10.68 1.93
C GLY A 27 -7.97 10.17 1.41
N MET A 28 -7.70 8.86 1.41
CA MET A 28 -6.57 8.27 0.70
C MET A 28 -6.63 8.62 -0.78
N ASN A 29 -5.48 8.94 -1.38
CA ASN A 29 -5.36 9.26 -2.81
C ASN A 29 -4.36 8.36 -3.55
N VAL A 30 -3.36 7.83 -2.85
CA VAL A 30 -2.33 6.96 -3.41
C VAL A 30 -2.10 5.78 -2.49
N MET A 31 -2.12 4.57 -3.04
CA MET A 31 -1.65 3.36 -2.37
C MET A 31 -0.13 3.24 -2.55
N ARG A 32 0.62 3.22 -1.45
CA ARG A 32 2.04 2.91 -1.43
C ARG A 32 2.24 1.43 -1.12
N LEU A 33 2.99 0.75 -1.98
CA LEU A 33 3.46 -0.62 -1.78
C LEU A 33 4.95 -0.57 -1.41
N ASN A 34 5.27 -0.88 -0.16
CA ASN A 34 6.65 -0.91 0.33
C ASN A 34 7.29 -2.26 0.03
N PHE A 35 8.18 -2.33 -0.97
CA PHE A 35 8.85 -3.58 -1.37
C PHE A 35 10.00 -3.99 -0.43
N SER A 36 10.20 -3.29 0.69
CA SER A 36 11.03 -3.80 1.78
C SER A 36 10.38 -4.99 2.51
N HIS A 37 9.08 -5.21 2.30
CA HIS A 37 8.28 -6.28 2.93
C HIS A 37 7.29 -6.89 1.93
N GLY A 38 6.79 -8.08 2.25
CA GLY A 38 5.83 -8.82 1.43
C GLY A 38 6.45 -9.47 0.20
N ASP A 39 5.63 -10.21 -0.54
CA ASP A 39 6.00 -10.84 -1.81
C ASP A 39 5.20 -10.29 -2.99
N TYR A 40 5.52 -10.74 -4.20
CA TYR A 40 4.83 -10.30 -5.42
C TYR A 40 3.34 -10.68 -5.44
N ALA A 41 2.96 -11.81 -4.86
CA ALA A 41 1.58 -12.28 -4.85
C ALA A 41 0.73 -11.40 -3.91
N GLU A 42 1.23 -11.09 -2.72
CA GLU A 42 0.58 -10.17 -1.78
C GLU A 42 0.39 -8.78 -2.40
N HIS A 43 1.45 -8.21 -2.99
CA HIS A 43 1.35 -6.90 -3.63
C HIS A 43 0.42 -6.93 -4.85
N GLY A 44 0.43 -8.02 -5.63
CA GLY A 44 -0.52 -8.27 -6.71
C GLY A 44 -1.96 -8.27 -6.23
N GLN A 45 -2.24 -8.95 -5.11
CA GLN A 45 -3.57 -8.99 -4.50
C GLN A 45 -4.03 -7.60 -4.03
N ARG A 46 -3.14 -6.82 -3.40
CA ARG A 46 -3.42 -5.43 -3.00
C ARG A 46 -3.80 -4.55 -4.19
N ILE A 47 -3.06 -4.68 -5.29
CA ILE A 47 -3.34 -3.96 -6.56
C ILE A 47 -4.72 -4.37 -7.11
N GLN A 48 -5.01 -5.67 -7.13
CA GLN A 48 -6.28 -6.18 -7.65
C GLN A 48 -7.45 -5.67 -6.80
N ASN A 49 -7.35 -5.75 -5.47
CA ASN A 49 -8.38 -5.27 -4.55
C ASN A 49 -8.64 -3.78 -4.74
N LEU A 50 -7.59 -2.94 -4.84
CA LEU A 50 -7.78 -1.51 -5.06
C LEU A 50 -8.47 -1.22 -6.41
N ARG A 51 -8.07 -1.91 -7.48
CA ARG A 51 -8.71 -1.77 -8.81
C ARG A 51 -10.17 -2.20 -8.80
N ASN A 52 -10.50 -3.28 -8.09
CA ASN A 52 -11.89 -3.72 -7.91
C ASN A 52 -12.71 -2.65 -7.18
N VAL A 53 -12.19 -2.08 -6.09
CA VAL A 53 -12.86 -1.01 -5.34
C VAL A 53 -13.05 0.24 -6.22
N MET A 54 -12.04 0.63 -7.00
CA MET A 54 -12.14 1.74 -7.95
C MET A 54 -13.23 1.49 -9.00
N SER A 55 -13.29 0.27 -9.55
CA SER A 55 -14.32 -0.12 -10.53
C SER A 55 -15.72 -0.13 -9.92
N LYS A 56 -15.89 -0.59 -8.67
CA LYS A 56 -17.18 -0.68 -7.98
C LYS A 56 -17.72 0.69 -7.55
N THR A 57 -16.83 1.60 -7.15
CA THR A 57 -17.21 2.87 -6.51
C THR A 57 -17.07 4.09 -7.42
N GLY A 58 -16.37 3.96 -8.56
CA GLY A 58 -16.03 5.08 -9.44
C GLY A 58 -14.98 6.04 -8.86
N LYS A 59 -14.44 5.76 -7.67
CA LYS A 59 -13.39 6.56 -7.04
C LYS A 59 -12.05 6.38 -7.76
N LYS A 60 -11.22 7.42 -7.71
CA LYS A 60 -9.89 7.42 -8.33
C LYS A 60 -8.79 7.40 -7.26
N ALA A 61 -7.79 6.53 -7.46
CA ALA A 61 -6.56 6.49 -6.69
C ALA A 61 -5.39 6.12 -7.60
N ALA A 62 -4.16 6.48 -7.18
CA ALA A 62 -2.94 6.05 -7.84
C ALA A 62 -2.25 4.91 -7.04
N ILE A 63 -1.32 4.22 -7.70
CA ILE A 63 -0.49 3.18 -7.09
C ILE A 63 0.97 3.59 -7.21
N LEU A 64 1.70 3.57 -6.10
CA LEU A 64 3.11 3.88 -6.01
C LEU A 64 3.86 2.65 -5.51
N LEU A 65 4.82 2.18 -6.31
CA LEU A 65 5.79 1.17 -5.89
C LEU A 65 6.98 1.88 -5.25
N ASP A 66 7.26 1.56 -3.99
CA ASP A 66 8.41 2.10 -3.25
C ASP A 66 9.51 1.04 -3.17
N THR A 67 10.68 1.39 -3.72
CA THR A 67 11.84 0.50 -3.83
C THR A 67 12.53 0.34 -2.48
N LYS A 68 13.01 -0.85 -2.16
CA LYS A 68 13.85 -1.08 -0.97
C LYS A 68 15.14 -0.25 -0.99
N GLY A 69 15.81 -0.20 -2.14
CA GLY A 69 17.09 0.49 -2.31
C GLY A 69 18.29 -0.21 -1.63
N PRO A 70 19.51 0.31 -1.83
CA PRO A 70 20.71 -0.18 -1.17
C PRO A 70 20.73 0.19 0.32
N GLU A 71 21.29 -0.67 1.16
CA GLU A 71 21.37 -0.46 2.62
C GLU A 71 22.64 -1.08 3.23
N ILE A 72 23.21 -0.41 4.24
CA ILE A 72 24.28 -0.95 5.09
C ILE A 72 23.63 -1.37 6.41
N ARG A 73 23.75 -2.65 6.78
CA ARG A 73 23.19 -3.21 8.03
C ARG A 73 24.27 -3.99 8.78
N THR A 74 24.20 -3.95 10.11
CA THR A 74 24.95 -4.88 10.97
C THR A 74 24.41 -6.31 10.81
N ILE A 75 25.24 -7.30 11.13
CA ILE A 75 24.86 -8.72 11.14
C ILE A 75 24.55 -9.20 12.55
N LYS A 76 24.21 -10.49 12.69
CA LYS A 76 23.99 -11.13 13.99
C LYS A 76 25.22 -11.03 14.87
N LEU A 77 25.00 -10.78 16.15
CA LEU A 77 26.03 -10.83 17.18
C LEU A 77 26.08 -12.24 17.80
N GLU A 78 27.15 -12.54 18.50
CA GLU A 78 27.24 -13.78 19.27
C GLU A 78 26.16 -13.78 20.37
N GLY A 79 25.28 -14.78 20.37
CA GLY A 79 24.17 -14.89 21.33
C GLY A 79 22.82 -14.29 20.90
N GLY A 80 22.76 -13.56 19.77
CA GLY A 80 21.50 -13.01 19.23
C GLY A 80 21.53 -11.52 19.00
#